data_AF-W9DNJ9-F1
#
_entry.id   AF-W9DNJ9-F1
#
_cell.length_a   1.000
_cell.length_b   1.000
_cell.length_c   1.000
_cell.angle_alpha   90.00
_cell.angle_beta   90.00
_cell.angle_gamma   90.00
#
_symmetry.space_group_name_H-M   'P 1'
#
loop_
_entity.id
_entity.type
_entity.pdbx_description
1 polymer ?
#
loop_
_entity_poly.entity_id
_entity_poly.type
_entity_poly.pdbx_seq_one_letter_code
_entity_poly.pdbx_strand_id
1 'polypeptide(L)'
;MNRIFLLAAVFFLIIGFYNLYRARRDHESYLPVIVSFLILMSLTAMYFSPLLGILCLMVTFLFAISKRKNILLFQEQRLLASFNKNDYSKELKLKEVLVGNKLWGKLALEYGAKKAALIYSLWLSGSLFFILYIVHAMDTFIKPDMDFIVFFSGTYLFMSYYQMHGYFRKFLAMHEEATVPS
;
A
#
# COMPACT_ATOMS: atom_id res chain seq x y z
N MET A 1 24.92 -0.53 -8.29
CA MET A 1 24.52 -0.74 -6.88
C MET A 1 24.13 0.56 -6.17
N ASN A 2 25.02 1.57 -6.08
CA ASN A 2 24.72 2.84 -5.38
C ASN A 2 23.47 3.59 -5.84
N ARG A 3 23.16 3.60 -7.14
CA ARG A 3 22.02 4.39 -7.67
C ARG A 3 20.66 3.86 -7.20
N ILE A 4 20.49 2.55 -7.07
CA ILE A 4 19.23 1.94 -6.63
C ILE A 4 19.00 2.21 -5.14
N PHE A 5 20.05 2.06 -4.31
CA PHE A 5 19.97 2.38 -2.89
C PHE A 5 19.74 3.88 -2.65
N LEU A 6 20.40 4.74 -3.42
CA LEU A 6 20.17 6.18 -3.35
C LEU A 6 18.74 6.54 -3.76
N LEU A 7 18.23 5.96 -4.85
CA LEU A 7 16.84 6.18 -5.30
C LEU A 7 15.84 5.72 -4.23
N ALA A 8 16.05 4.54 -3.65
CA ALA A 8 15.21 4.02 -2.58
C ALA A 8 15.29 4.91 -1.33
N ALA A 9 16.48 5.34 -0.91
CA ALA A 9 16.67 6.23 0.23
C ALA A 9 15.97 7.58 0.00
N VAL A 10 16.15 8.21 -1.17
CA VAL A 10 15.47 9.45 -1.53
C VAL A 10 13.94 9.25 -1.55
N PHE A 11 13.46 8.14 -2.08
CA PHE A 11 12.04 7.80 -2.10
C PHE A 11 11.46 7.69 -0.67
N PHE A 12 12.12 6.94 0.21
CA PHE A 12 11.67 6.80 1.60
C PHE A 12 11.81 8.10 2.41
N LEU A 13 12.79 8.94 2.07
CA LEU A 13 12.90 10.29 2.63
C LEU A 13 11.68 11.16 2.24
N ILE A 14 11.33 11.19 0.94
CA ILE A 14 10.17 11.93 0.42
C ILE A 14 8.87 11.42 1.06
N ILE A 15 8.68 10.10 1.12
CA ILE A 15 7.51 9.48 1.76
C ILE A 15 7.48 9.79 3.26
N GLY A 16 8.62 9.75 3.94
CA GLY A 16 8.74 10.11 5.34
C GLY A 16 8.28 11.55 5.61
N PHE A 17 8.76 12.50 4.81
CA PHE A 17 8.33 13.91 4.91
C PHE A 17 6.85 14.10 4.58
N TYR A 18 6.34 13.44 3.54
CA TYR A 18 4.92 13.47 3.21
C TYR A 18 4.05 12.95 4.36
N ASN A 19 4.43 11.81 4.95
CA ASN A 19 3.73 11.25 6.10
C ASN A 19 3.85 12.13 7.35
N LEU A 20 4.99 12.79 7.56
CA LEU A 20 5.20 13.70 8.68
C LEU A 20 4.34 14.96 8.53
N TYR A 21 4.27 15.52 7.31
CA TYR A 21 3.40 16.62 6.98
C TYR A 21 1.94 16.28 7.28
N ARG A 22 1.48 15.10 6.85
CA ARG A 22 0.10 14.64 7.12
C ARG A 22 -0.15 14.33 8.59
N ALA A 23 0.80 13.73 9.31
CA ALA A 23 0.68 13.51 10.74
C ALA A 23 0.51 14.83 11.51
N ARG A 24 1.21 15.89 11.09
CA ARG A 24 1.05 17.23 11.69
C ARG A 24 -0.22 17.95 11.27
N ARG A 25 -0.55 17.95 9.97
CA ARG A 25 -1.68 18.72 9.43
C ARG A 25 -3.03 18.04 9.66
N ASP A 26 -3.09 16.74 9.45
CA ASP A 26 -4.33 15.94 9.48
C ASP A 26 -4.49 15.17 10.80
N HIS A 27 -3.60 15.39 11.80
CA HIS A 27 -3.52 14.67 13.07
C HIS A 27 -3.49 13.13 12.92
N GLU A 28 -2.95 12.66 11.80
CA GLU A 28 -2.79 11.23 11.52
C GLU A 28 -1.67 10.60 12.39
N SER A 29 -1.68 9.26 12.49
CA SER A 29 -0.67 8.51 13.24
C SER A 29 0.74 8.76 12.71
N TYR A 30 1.72 8.87 13.62
CA TYR A 30 3.15 8.93 13.28
C TYR A 30 3.74 7.58 12.86
N LEU A 31 2.97 6.48 12.95
CA LEU A 31 3.45 5.14 12.63
C LEU A 31 4.05 5.00 11.21
N PRO A 32 3.45 5.57 10.14
CA PRO A 32 4.03 5.56 8.81
C PRO A 32 5.36 6.33 8.71
N VAL A 33 5.52 7.40 9.51
CA VAL A 33 6.78 8.17 9.59
C VAL A 33 7.88 7.32 10.21
N ILE A 34 7.57 6.65 11.33
CA ILE A 34 8.51 5.76 12.02
C ILE A 34 8.95 4.63 11.09
N VAL A 35 8.01 3.99 10.39
CA VAL A 35 8.34 2.91 9.44
C VAL A 35 9.21 3.43 8.29
N SER A 36 8.88 4.59 7.72
CA SER A 36 9.68 5.20 6.64
C SER A 36 11.11 5.50 7.09
N PHE A 37 11.26 5.99 8.33
CA PHE A 37 12.57 6.27 8.93
C PHE A 37 13.36 4.99 9.20
N LEU A 38 12.73 3.94 9.73
CA LEU A 38 13.38 2.64 9.96
C LEU A 38 13.86 2.00 8.66
N ILE A 39 13.08 2.08 7.58
CA ILE A 39 13.50 1.60 6.27
C ILE A 39 14.66 2.44 5.71
N LEU A 40 14.59 3.78 5.84
CA LEU A 40 15.68 4.67 5.44
C LEU A 40 16.97 4.35 6.17
N MET A 41 16.92 4.16 7.49
CA MET A 41 18.05 3.75 8.32
C MET A 41 18.62 2.41 7.86
N SER A 42 17.76 1.44 7.55
CA SER A 42 18.19 0.13 7.09
C SER A 42 18.88 0.19 5.72
N LEU A 43 18.35 0.97 4.78
CA LEU A 43 18.98 1.20 3.47
C LEU A 43 20.31 1.94 3.59
N THR A 44 20.39 2.90 4.52
CA THR A 44 21.62 3.65 4.80
C THR A 44 22.68 2.72 5.43
N ALA A 45 22.29 1.87 6.37
CA ALA A 45 23.16 0.85 6.95
C ALA A 45 23.65 -0.15 5.89
N MET A 46 22.79 -0.53 4.95
CA MET A 46 23.12 -1.44 3.84
C MET A 46 24.18 -0.87 2.89
N TYR A 47 24.27 0.47 2.79
CA TYR A 47 25.33 1.16 2.05
C TYR A 47 26.71 0.95 2.68
N PHE A 48 26.81 0.96 4.02
CA PHE A 48 28.06 0.78 4.74
C PHE A 48 28.43 -0.70 4.92
N SER A 49 27.43 -1.54 5.24
CA SER A 49 27.60 -2.98 5.43
C SER A 49 26.31 -3.72 5.08
N PRO A 50 26.32 -4.62 4.08
CA PRO A 50 25.14 -5.39 3.70
C PRO A 50 24.53 -6.17 4.89
N LEU A 51 25.37 -6.76 5.75
CA LEU A 51 24.93 -7.53 6.91
C LEU A 51 24.21 -6.63 7.93
N LEU A 52 24.76 -5.45 8.21
CA LEU A 52 24.15 -4.49 9.13
C LEU A 52 22.81 -4.00 8.59
N GLY A 53 22.72 -3.71 7.29
CA GLY A 53 21.47 -3.32 6.63
C GLY A 53 20.39 -4.39 6.73
N ILE A 54 20.74 -5.66 6.53
CA ILE A 54 19.82 -6.79 6.68
C ILE A 54 19.31 -6.90 8.13
N LEU A 55 20.20 -6.78 9.12
CA LEU A 55 19.81 -6.81 10.54
C LEU A 55 18.85 -5.66 10.88
N CYS A 56 19.12 -4.44 10.42
CA CYS A 56 18.22 -3.30 10.58
C CYS A 56 16.86 -3.53 9.90
N LEU A 57 16.84 -4.12 8.70
CA LEU A 57 15.60 -4.51 8.03
C LEU A 57 14.82 -5.53 8.84
N MET A 58 15.47 -6.55 9.41
CA MET A 58 14.82 -7.54 10.27
C MET A 58 14.17 -6.90 11.50
N VAL A 59 14.86 -5.97 12.17
CA VAL A 59 14.28 -5.21 13.30
C VAL A 59 13.08 -4.38 12.84
N THR A 60 13.17 -3.76 11.67
CA THR A 60 12.07 -3.00 11.06
C THR A 60 10.85 -3.90 10.81
N PHE A 61 11.06 -5.11 10.27
CA PHE A 61 10.00 -6.09 10.06
C PHE A 61 9.39 -6.57 11.39
N LEU A 62 10.21 -6.86 12.40
CA LEU A 62 9.72 -7.25 13.74
C LEU A 62 8.87 -6.14 14.37
N PHE A 63 9.29 -4.88 14.23
CA PHE A 63 8.50 -3.74 14.67
C PHE A 63 7.15 -3.65 13.93
N ALA A 64 7.16 -3.80 12.60
CA ALA A 64 5.95 -3.81 11.78
C ALA A 64 4.99 -4.95 12.17
N ILE A 65 5.53 -6.13 12.46
CA ILE A 65 4.76 -7.30 12.94
C ILE A 65 4.16 -7.00 14.32
N SER A 66 4.95 -6.47 15.26
CA SER A 66 4.50 -6.11 16.60
C SER A 66 3.37 -5.08 16.58
N LYS A 67 3.44 -4.11 15.67
CA LYS A 67 2.43 -3.06 15.49
C LYS A 67 1.37 -3.39 14.45
N ARG A 68 1.32 -4.61 13.90
CA ARG A 68 0.43 -5.02 12.80
C ARG A 68 -1.02 -4.64 13.04
N LYS A 69 -1.56 -4.89 14.24
CA LYS A 69 -2.97 -4.56 14.57
C LYS A 69 -3.25 -3.07 14.38
N ASN A 70 -2.37 -2.21 14.87
CA ASN A 70 -2.50 -0.76 14.74
C ASN A 70 -2.35 -0.29 13.30
N ILE A 71 -1.42 -0.91 12.54
CA ILE A 71 -1.23 -0.63 11.11
C ILE A 71 -2.52 -0.94 10.34
N LEU A 72 -3.10 -2.13 10.56
CA LEU A 72 -4.31 -2.57 9.85
C LEU A 72 -5.52 -1.71 10.19
N LEU A 73 -5.70 -1.35 11.46
CA LEU A 73 -6.77 -0.44 11.89
C LEU A 73 -6.62 0.95 11.27
N PHE A 74 -5.41 1.50 11.28
CA PHE A 74 -5.14 2.81 10.69
C PHE A 74 -5.36 2.82 9.17
N GLN A 75 -4.91 1.78 8.47
CA GLN A 75 -5.16 1.63 7.03
C GLN A 75 -6.65 1.53 6.73
N GLU A 76 -7.38 0.73 7.50
CA GLU A 76 -8.83 0.60 7.37
C GLU A 76 -9.53 1.94 7.55
N GLN A 77 -9.29 2.63 8.67
CA GLN A 77 -9.90 3.92 8.97
C GLN A 77 -9.61 4.95 7.88
N ARG A 78 -8.36 5.03 7.41
CA ARG A 78 -7.96 5.96 6.36
C ARG A 78 -8.64 5.65 5.03
N LEU A 79 -8.76 4.38 4.67
CA LEU A 79 -9.41 3.96 3.43
C LEU A 79 -10.92 4.25 3.48
N LEU A 80 -11.59 3.87 4.57
CA LEU A 80 -13.02 4.12 4.79
C LEU A 80 -13.33 5.62 4.81
N ALA A 81 -12.53 6.42 5.52
CA ALA A 81 -12.66 7.87 5.52
C ALA A 81 -12.47 8.45 4.12
N SER A 82 -11.56 7.88 3.31
CA SER A 82 -11.37 8.30 1.93
C SER A 82 -12.57 7.95 1.04
N PHE A 83 -13.25 6.82 1.29
CA PHE A 83 -14.47 6.46 0.56
C PHE A 83 -15.64 7.36 0.94
N ASN A 84 -15.82 7.66 2.22
CA ASN A 84 -16.96 8.47 2.70
C ASN A 84 -16.87 9.94 2.27
N LYS A 85 -15.67 10.45 1.95
CA LYS A 85 -15.48 11.81 1.46
C LYS A 85 -15.86 12.00 -0.02
N ASN A 86 -16.09 10.92 -0.75
CA ASN A 86 -16.37 11.01 -2.18
C ASN A 86 -17.86 11.12 -2.45
N ASP A 87 -18.21 12.00 -3.39
CA ASP A 87 -19.54 12.05 -3.99
C ASP A 87 -19.58 11.12 -5.21
N TYR A 88 -20.22 9.96 -5.04
CA TYR A 88 -20.29 8.89 -6.05
C TYR A 88 -21.32 9.17 -7.15
N SER A 89 -22.18 10.18 -7.00
CA SER A 89 -23.12 10.61 -8.04
C SER A 89 -22.43 11.32 -9.20
N LYS A 90 -21.26 11.92 -8.94
CA LYS A 90 -20.48 12.67 -9.92
C LYS A 90 -19.60 11.76 -10.77
N GLU A 91 -19.43 12.15 -12.03
CA GLU A 91 -18.50 11.49 -12.96
C GLU A 91 -17.07 11.39 -12.40
N LEU A 92 -16.36 10.35 -12.86
CA LEU A 92 -14.97 10.10 -12.50
C LEU A 92 -14.06 11.04 -13.28
N LYS A 93 -13.30 11.88 -12.58
CA LYS A 93 -12.24 12.66 -13.21
C LYS A 93 -11.01 11.80 -13.42
N LEU A 94 -10.20 12.10 -14.44
CA LEU A 94 -8.98 11.35 -14.76
C LEU A 94 -8.02 11.23 -13.55
N LYS A 95 -7.90 12.30 -12.76
CA LYS A 95 -7.12 12.31 -11.51
C LYS A 95 -7.64 11.31 -10.47
N GLU A 96 -8.95 11.10 -10.42
CA GLU A 96 -9.60 10.18 -9.48
C GLU A 96 -9.46 8.71 -9.93
N VAL A 97 -9.23 8.48 -11.22
CA VAL A 97 -8.88 7.15 -11.77
C VAL A 97 -7.42 6.79 -11.47
N LEU A 98 -6.51 7.75 -11.59
CA LEU A 98 -5.07 7.51 -11.43
C LEU A 98 -4.60 7.50 -9.96
N VAL A 99 -5.18 8.36 -9.12
CA VAL A 99 -4.68 8.60 -7.75
C VAL A 99 -5.80 8.52 -6.70
N GLY A 100 -7.06 8.45 -7.13
CA GLY A 100 -8.21 8.50 -6.24
C GLY A 100 -8.74 7.15 -5.80
N ASN A 101 -9.32 7.12 -4.61
CA ASN A 101 -10.07 5.97 -4.11
C ASN A 101 -11.53 5.93 -4.62
N LYS A 102 -11.97 6.97 -5.35
CA LYS A 102 -13.34 7.10 -5.85
C LYS A 102 -13.69 6.02 -6.87
N LEU A 103 -12.76 5.67 -7.76
CA LEU A 103 -12.95 4.58 -8.73
C LEU A 103 -13.32 3.27 -8.01
N TRP A 104 -12.53 2.95 -6.99
CA TRP A 104 -12.69 1.72 -6.21
C TRP A 104 -14.00 1.68 -5.43
N GLY A 105 -14.39 2.81 -4.82
CA GLY A 105 -15.71 2.93 -4.18
C GLY A 105 -16.87 2.79 -5.17
N LYS A 106 -16.76 3.39 -6.37
CA LYS A 106 -17.79 3.25 -7.42
C LYS A 106 -17.92 1.80 -7.91
N LEU A 107 -16.79 1.12 -8.15
CA LEU A 107 -16.78 -0.30 -8.50
C LEU A 107 -17.38 -1.17 -7.40
N ALA A 108 -17.16 -0.84 -6.13
CA ALA A 108 -17.77 -1.55 -5.01
C ALA A 108 -19.29 -1.38 -4.98
N LEU A 109 -19.80 -0.18 -5.25
CA LEU A 109 -21.24 0.10 -5.31
C LEU A 109 -21.91 -0.61 -6.50
N GLU A 110 -21.26 -0.64 -7.66
CA GLU A 110 -21.84 -1.20 -8.89
C GLU A 110 -21.76 -2.72 -8.96
N TYR A 111 -20.63 -3.31 -8.52
CA TYR A 111 -20.35 -4.75 -8.69
C TYR A 111 -20.28 -5.54 -7.38
N GLY A 112 -20.39 -4.85 -6.23
CA GLY A 112 -20.28 -5.43 -4.91
C GLY A 112 -18.83 -5.64 -4.44
N ALA A 113 -18.69 -5.89 -3.14
CA ALA A 113 -17.39 -5.98 -2.46
C ALA A 113 -16.45 -7.05 -3.05
N LYS A 114 -16.97 -8.23 -3.42
CA LYS A 114 -16.17 -9.34 -3.95
C LYS A 114 -15.48 -8.98 -5.27
N LYS A 115 -16.25 -8.46 -6.23
CA LYS A 115 -15.72 -8.11 -7.57
C LYS A 115 -14.78 -6.91 -7.49
N ALA A 116 -15.13 -5.89 -6.72
CA ALA A 116 -14.26 -4.72 -6.53
C ALA A 116 -12.93 -5.10 -5.87
N ALA A 117 -12.95 -5.97 -4.86
CA ALA A 117 -11.73 -6.48 -4.22
C ALA A 117 -10.85 -7.27 -5.19
N LEU A 118 -11.45 -8.11 -6.04
CA LEU A 118 -10.71 -8.88 -7.03
C LEU A 118 -10.02 -7.97 -8.05
N ILE A 119 -10.76 -7.01 -8.62
CA ILE A 119 -10.22 -6.06 -9.62
C ILE A 119 -9.09 -5.23 -8.99
N TYR A 120 -9.30 -4.69 -7.79
CA TYR A 120 -8.26 -3.95 -7.05
C TYR A 120 -6.99 -4.79 -6.86
N SER A 121 -7.17 -6.03 -6.40
CA SER A 121 -6.05 -6.91 -6.07
C SER A 121 -5.29 -7.36 -7.31
N LEU A 122 -5.99 -7.62 -8.42
CA LEU A 122 -5.38 -7.91 -9.72
C LEU A 122 -4.60 -6.71 -10.24
N TRP A 123 -5.16 -5.50 -10.13
CA TRP A 123 -4.46 -4.27 -10.54
C TRP A 123 -3.17 -4.06 -9.75
N LEU A 124 -3.24 -4.22 -8.43
CA LEU A 124 -2.11 -4.00 -7.52
C LEU A 124 -1.03 -5.07 -7.67
N SER A 125 -1.42 -6.35 -7.64
CA SER A 125 -0.50 -7.47 -7.79
C SER A 125 0.06 -7.60 -9.20
N GLY A 126 -0.73 -7.27 -10.23
CA GLY A 126 -0.28 -7.22 -11.62
C GLY A 126 0.75 -6.12 -11.85
N SER A 127 0.55 -4.94 -11.26
CA SER A 127 1.55 -3.86 -11.28
C SER A 127 2.85 -4.28 -10.59
N LEU A 128 2.76 -4.94 -9.43
CA LEU A 128 3.91 -5.47 -8.70
C LEU A 128 4.65 -6.54 -9.52
N PHE A 129 3.92 -7.49 -10.11
CA PHE A 129 4.45 -8.52 -10.99
C PHE A 129 5.21 -7.88 -12.16
N PHE A 130 4.62 -6.88 -12.81
CA PHE A 130 5.23 -6.19 -13.94
C PHE A 130 6.54 -5.49 -13.54
N ILE A 131 6.59 -4.83 -12.38
CA ILE A 131 7.81 -4.21 -11.86
C ILE A 131 8.89 -5.27 -11.60
N LEU A 132 8.55 -6.37 -10.94
CA LEU A 132 9.49 -7.44 -10.64
C LEU A 132 9.98 -8.14 -11.92
N TYR A 133 9.10 -8.31 -12.90
CA TYR A 133 9.43 -8.85 -14.22
C TYR A 133 10.41 -7.95 -14.97
N ILE A 134 10.22 -6.62 -14.95
CA ILE A 134 11.19 -5.69 -15.52
C ILE A 134 12.54 -5.84 -14.82
N VAL A 135 12.58 -5.93 -13.49
CA VAL A 135 13.83 -6.13 -12.73
C VAL A 135 14.51 -7.44 -13.11
N HIS A 136 13.74 -8.52 -13.31
CA HIS A 136 14.28 -9.79 -13.80
C HIS A 136 14.87 -9.69 -15.21
N ALA A 137 14.18 -8.98 -16.11
CA ALA A 137 14.59 -8.81 -17.51
C ALA A 137 15.78 -7.85 -17.68
N MET A 138 15.99 -6.93 -16.74
CA MET A 138 17.14 -6.03 -16.74
C MET A 138 18.41 -6.76 -16.29
N ASP A 139 19.56 -6.34 -16.83
CA ASP A 139 20.85 -6.88 -16.43
C ASP A 139 21.32 -6.27 -15.09
N THR A 140 20.60 -6.62 -14.03
CA THR A 140 20.88 -6.20 -12.66
C THR A 140 21.54 -7.32 -11.86
N PHE A 141 22.30 -6.94 -10.84
CA PHE A 141 22.96 -7.90 -9.92
C PHE A 141 21.95 -8.70 -9.07
N ILE A 142 20.74 -8.17 -8.92
CA ILE A 142 19.60 -8.84 -8.28
C ILE A 142 18.66 -9.23 -9.42
N LYS A 143 18.59 -10.53 -9.74
CA LYS A 143 17.63 -11.09 -10.69
C LYS A 143 16.72 -12.02 -9.91
N PRO A 144 15.51 -11.58 -9.53
CA PRO A 144 14.56 -12.46 -8.86
C PRO A 144 14.15 -13.58 -9.82
N ASP A 145 14.15 -14.83 -9.36
CA ASP A 145 13.72 -15.96 -10.17
C ASP A 145 12.23 -15.87 -10.51
N MET A 146 11.83 -16.38 -11.68
CA MET A 146 10.44 -16.34 -12.12
C MET A 146 9.49 -17.05 -11.14
N ASP A 147 9.92 -18.17 -10.56
CA ASP A 147 9.16 -18.90 -9.55
C ASP A 147 8.92 -18.04 -8.31
N PHE A 148 9.94 -17.30 -7.87
CA PHE A 148 9.82 -16.35 -6.76
C PHE A 148 8.84 -15.23 -7.08
N ILE A 149 8.92 -14.65 -8.29
CA ILE A 149 8.04 -13.55 -8.71
C ILE A 149 6.57 -14.01 -8.74
N VAL A 150 6.30 -15.18 -9.32
CA VAL A 150 4.96 -15.76 -9.40
C VAL A 150 4.44 -16.07 -7.99
N PHE A 151 5.23 -16.72 -7.15
CA PHE A 151 4.85 -17.05 -5.78
C PHE A 151 4.55 -15.79 -4.96
N PHE A 152 5.43 -14.78 -5.02
CA PHE A 152 5.30 -13.54 -4.27
C PHE A 152 4.08 -12.74 -4.73
N SER A 153 3.90 -12.57 -6.04
CA SER A 153 2.77 -11.83 -6.61
C SER A 153 1.43 -12.53 -6.35
N GLY A 154 1.40 -13.86 -6.45
CA GLY A 154 0.22 -14.66 -6.14
C GLY A 154 -0.16 -14.57 -4.66
N THR A 155 0.81 -14.70 -3.75
CA THR A 155 0.57 -14.51 -2.31
C THR A 155 0.04 -13.11 -2.02
N TYR A 156 0.63 -12.09 -2.65
CA TYR A 156 0.21 -10.71 -2.49
C TYR A 156 -1.20 -10.45 -3.03
N LEU A 157 -1.57 -11.05 -4.16
CA LEU A 157 -2.94 -11.02 -4.71
C LEU A 157 -3.95 -11.51 -3.67
N PHE A 158 -3.74 -12.70 -3.08
CA PHE A 158 -4.66 -13.26 -2.10
C PHE A 158 -4.75 -12.40 -0.84
N MET A 159 -3.61 -11.96 -0.31
CA MET A 159 -3.58 -11.09 0.87
C MET A 159 -4.33 -9.78 0.63
N SER A 160 -4.07 -9.12 -0.51
CA SER A 160 -4.75 -7.89 -0.90
C SER A 160 -6.26 -8.12 -1.08
N TYR A 161 -6.65 -9.25 -1.69
CA TYR A 161 -8.05 -9.59 -1.92
C TYR A 161 -8.83 -9.71 -0.61
N TYR A 162 -8.33 -10.51 0.35
CA TYR A 162 -9.03 -10.70 1.62
C TYR A 162 -9.13 -9.39 2.41
N GLN A 163 -8.07 -8.58 2.40
CA GLN A 163 -8.05 -7.29 3.09
C GLN A 163 -9.05 -6.31 2.46
N MET A 164 -8.98 -6.12 1.14
CA MET A 164 -9.84 -5.18 0.43
C MET A 164 -11.31 -5.62 0.39
N HIS A 165 -11.57 -6.92 0.30
CA HIS A 165 -12.93 -7.45 0.41
C HIS A 165 -13.55 -7.07 1.76
N GLY A 166 -12.79 -7.20 2.86
CA GLY A 166 -13.22 -6.76 4.19
C GLY A 166 -13.54 -5.26 4.23
N TYR A 167 -12.69 -4.44 3.62
CA TYR A 167 -12.88 -2.99 3.56
C TYR A 167 -14.08 -2.56 2.73
N PHE A 168 -14.26 -3.12 1.52
CA PHE A 168 -15.42 -2.81 0.70
C PHE A 168 -16.73 -3.29 1.33
N ARG A 169 -16.73 -4.44 2.01
CA ARG A 169 -17.92 -4.91 2.73
C ARG A 169 -18.36 -3.92 3.81
N LYS A 170 -17.40 -3.39 4.59
CA LYS A 170 -17.67 -2.36 5.60
C LYS A 170 -18.14 -1.05 4.97
N PHE A 171 -17.53 -0.64 3.87
CA PHE A 171 -17.94 0.55 3.11
C PHE A 171 -19.39 0.45 2.62
N LEU A 172 -19.77 -0.68 2.01
CA LEU A 172 -21.14 -0.89 1.52
C LEU A 172 -22.17 -0.87 2.65
N ALA A 173 -21.88 -1.54 3.78
CA ALA A 173 -22.78 -1.52 4.94
C ALA A 173 -23.03 -0.10 5.47
N MET A 174 -21.98 0.72 5.59
CA MET A 174 -22.13 2.12 6.00
C MET A 174 -22.90 2.97 4.98
N HIS A 175 -22.81 2.64 3.70
CA HIS A 175 -23.52 3.36 2.65
C HIS A 175 -25.02 3.01 2.60
N GLU A 176 -25.36 1.74 2.84
CA GLU A 176 -26.75 1.28 2.98
C GLU A 176 -27.44 1.97 4.19
N GLU A 177 -26.78 2.00 5.35
CA GLU A 177 -27.31 2.69 6.55
C GLU A 177 -27.54 4.19 6.34
N ALA A 178 -26.74 4.84 5.49
CA ALA A 178 -26.87 6.27 5.19
C ALA A 178 -27.98 6.59 4.17
N THR A 179 -28.51 5.60 3.45
CA THR A 179 -29.48 5.80 2.35
C THR A 179 -30.90 5.36 2.70
N VAL A 180 -31.10 4.66 3.83
CA VAL A 180 -32.44 4.31 4.35
C VAL A 180 -32.83 5.35 5.41
N PRO A 181 -33.77 6.27 5.13
CA PRO A 181 -34.28 7.18 6.15
C PRO A 181 -35.12 6.40 7.16
N SER A 182 -34.82 6.58 8.44
CA SER A 182 -35.66 6.17 9.57
C SER A 182 -37.00 6.90 9.58
#